data_AF-A0A8J6IHG1-F1
#
_entry.id   AF-A0A8J6IHG1-F1
#
_cell.length_a   1.000
_cell.length_b   1.000
_cell.length_c   1.000
_cell.angle_alpha   90.00
_cell.angle_beta   90.00
_cell.angle_gamma   90.00
#
_symmetry.space_group_name_H-M   'P 1'
#
loop_
_entity.id
_entity.type
_entity.pdbx_description
1 polymer ?
#
loop_
_entity_poly.entity_id
_entity_poly.type
_entity_poly.pdbx_seq_one_letter_code
_entity_poly.pdbx_strand_id
1 'polypeptide(L)'
;MRVGWGPALLLAGLLTGLLTVSGCGSSDGDDDGEDTAASEPEESAPALGAYATAVNNRCEKFAEDVLKVTGGGEPAVAKFNEDQPKLKKLTDAFDADIAKIPATSDEDRAAATTFAAFQRFSDTAYAKVLTVAQTGDQAKFDTAFEAFLAEFEKSTVPAEMDAVGVSCPAR
;
A
#
# COMPACT_ATOMS: atom_id res chain seq x y z
N MET A 1 0.15 -16.13 -28.50
CA MET A 1 -0.73 -14.94 -28.48
C MET A 1 -0.23 -14.05 -27.35
N ARG A 2 0.32 -12.88 -27.68
CA ARG A 2 0.89 -11.94 -26.70
C ARG A 2 -0.21 -10.97 -26.30
N VAL A 3 -0.66 -11.02 -25.04
CA VAL A 3 -1.53 -10.01 -24.46
C VAL A 3 -0.62 -9.10 -23.66
N GLY A 4 -0.37 -7.89 -24.17
CA GLY A 4 0.36 -6.86 -23.46
C GLY A 4 -0.55 -6.22 -22.42
N TRP A 5 -0.08 -6.11 -21.19
CA TRP A 5 -0.73 -5.33 -20.13
C TRP A 5 0.10 -4.07 -19.92
N GLY A 6 -0.50 -2.91 -20.21
CA GLY A 6 0.06 -1.59 -19.91
C GLY A 6 -0.52 -1.05 -18.60
N PRO A 7 0.21 -0.23 -17.84
CA PRO A 7 -0.34 0.45 -16.68
C PRO A 7 -0.89 1.82 -17.12
N ALA A 8 -2.20 2.00 -17.01
CA ALA A 8 -2.83 3.32 -17.10
C ALA A 8 -4.09 3.32 -16.22
N LEU A 9 -3.88 3.45 -14.91
CA LEU A 9 -4.92 3.89 -13.98
C LEU A 9 -4.72 5.40 -13.76
N LEU A 10 -5.26 6.17 -14.71
CA LEU A 10 -5.58 7.59 -14.54
C LEU A 10 -7.05 7.65 -14.11
N LEU A 11 -7.30 7.77 -12.81
CA LEU A 11 -8.59 8.17 -12.26
C LEU A 11 -8.56 9.70 -12.09
N ALA A 12 -8.91 10.42 -13.15
CA ALA A 12 -9.36 11.79 -13.06
C ALA A 12 -10.88 11.78 -13.02
N GLY A 13 -11.44 11.76 -11.82
CA GLY A 13 -12.82 12.15 -11.60
C GLY A 13 -12.92 13.67 -11.65
N LEU A 14 -13.83 14.21 -12.45
CA LEU A 14 -14.45 15.48 -12.09
C LEU A 14 -15.94 15.42 -12.45
N LEU A 15 -16.74 15.60 -11.40
CA LEU A 15 -18.19 15.58 -11.41
C LEU A 15 -18.78 16.73 -12.23
N THR A 16 -19.85 16.39 -12.93
CA THR A 16 -20.91 17.29 -13.37
C THR A 16 -21.54 17.99 -12.15
N GLY A 17 -21.36 19.31 -12.05
CA GLY A 17 -22.08 20.16 -11.08
C GLY A 17 -22.79 21.29 -11.81
N LEU A 18 -24.05 21.07 -12.18
CA LEU A 18 -24.98 22.13 -12.52
C LEU A 18 -25.31 22.90 -11.23
N LEU A 19 -24.94 24.18 -11.16
CA LEU A 19 -25.53 25.10 -10.19
C LEU A 19 -26.20 26.25 -10.95
N THR A 20 -27.53 26.22 -10.88
CA THR A 20 -28.42 27.36 -11.09
C THR A 20 -28.19 28.38 -9.98
N VAL A 21 -27.71 29.59 -10.30
CA VAL A 21 -28.20 30.81 -9.64
C VAL A 21 -27.83 32.07 -10.44
N SER A 22 -28.85 32.83 -10.81
CA SER A 22 -28.85 34.24 -11.19
C SER A 22 -30.34 34.63 -11.15
N GLY A 23 -30.84 35.55 -10.34
CA GLY A 23 -30.23 36.75 -9.78
C GLY A 23 -31.08 37.94 -10.21
N CYS A 24 -31.70 38.63 -9.25
CA CYS A 24 -32.21 40.00 -9.34
C CYS A 24 -32.48 40.40 -7.88
N GLY A 25 -31.77 41.31 -7.20
CA GLY A 25 -31.00 42.47 -7.62
C GLY A 25 -31.57 43.66 -6.85
N SER A 26 -30.79 44.28 -5.95
CA SER A 26 -30.83 45.72 -5.62
C SER A 26 -29.76 46.10 -4.58
N SER A 27 -29.20 47.27 -4.85
CA SER A 27 -28.10 48.06 -4.26
C SER A 27 -28.04 48.18 -2.73
N ASP A 28 -26.82 48.32 -2.19
CA ASP A 28 -26.19 49.63 -1.85
C ASP A 28 -24.94 49.41 -0.97
N GLY A 29 -23.88 50.20 -1.18
CA GLY A 29 -22.84 50.47 -0.18
C GLY A 29 -21.42 50.05 -0.55
N ASP A 30 -20.60 51.04 -0.92
CA ASP A 30 -19.14 51.02 -0.98
C ASP A 30 -18.48 50.59 0.35
N ASP A 31 -17.39 49.81 0.28
CA ASP A 31 -16.25 49.92 1.22
C ASP A 31 -14.99 49.31 0.56
N ASP A 32 -13.96 50.13 0.45
CA ASP A 32 -12.61 49.80 -0.02
C ASP A 32 -11.89 48.88 0.98
N GLY A 33 -11.22 47.83 0.50
CA GLY A 33 -10.18 47.18 1.30
C GLY A 33 -9.90 45.72 0.98
N GLU A 34 -8.85 45.54 0.20
CA GLU A 34 -7.92 44.40 0.29
C GLU A 34 -8.49 43.00 -0.01
N ASP A 35 -8.21 42.53 -1.23
CA ASP A 35 -8.23 41.11 -1.63
C ASP A 35 -7.26 40.30 -0.73
N THR A 36 -7.70 39.96 0.48
CA THR A 36 -7.30 38.69 1.08
C THR A 36 -8.28 37.66 0.55
N ALA A 37 -7.93 37.08 -0.60
CA ALA A 37 -8.46 35.80 -1.01
C ALA A 37 -8.31 34.86 0.20
N ALA A 38 -9.43 34.60 0.88
CA ALA A 38 -9.50 33.59 1.89
C ALA A 38 -9.18 32.28 1.18
N SER A 39 -7.94 31.81 1.33
CA SER A 39 -7.58 30.46 0.91
C SER A 39 -8.58 29.53 1.56
N GLU A 40 -9.37 28.87 0.71
CA GLU A 40 -10.15 27.71 1.12
C GLU A 40 -9.22 26.81 1.94
N PRO A 41 -9.65 26.26 3.09
CA PRO A 41 -8.84 25.29 3.78
C PRO A 41 -8.63 24.14 2.80
N GLU A 42 -7.41 24.00 2.29
CA GLU A 42 -7.02 22.80 1.57
C GLU A 42 -7.37 21.65 2.50
N GLU A 43 -8.28 20.79 2.05
CA GLU A 43 -8.65 19.56 2.73
C GLU A 43 -7.34 18.81 2.99
N SER A 44 -6.81 19.01 4.19
CA SER A 44 -5.47 18.60 4.52
C SER A 44 -5.55 17.08 4.55
N ALA A 45 -4.88 16.44 3.59
CA ALA A 45 -4.69 15.00 3.61
C ALA A 45 -4.31 14.63 5.06
N PRO A 46 -4.94 13.58 5.65
CA PRO A 46 -4.68 13.22 7.03
C PRO A 46 -3.17 13.13 7.22
N ALA A 47 -2.63 13.92 8.15
CA ALA A 47 -1.21 13.95 8.42
C ALA A 47 -0.80 12.53 8.85
N LEU A 48 0.00 11.85 8.04
CA LEU A 48 0.47 10.51 8.37
C LEU A 48 1.24 10.55 9.70
N GLY A 49 0.83 9.73 10.65
CA GLY A 49 1.61 9.47 11.86
C GLY A 49 3.07 9.13 11.55
N ALA A 50 3.97 9.46 12.48
CA ALA A 50 5.40 9.26 12.32
C ALA A 50 5.76 7.78 12.10
N TYR A 51 5.00 6.87 12.74
CA TYR A 51 5.15 5.43 12.52
C TYR A 51 4.83 5.04 11.07
N ALA A 52 3.68 5.44 10.55
CA ALA A 52 3.24 5.08 9.19
C ALA A 52 4.23 5.57 8.13
N THR A 53 4.71 6.81 8.25
CA THR A 53 5.75 7.36 7.37
C THR A 53 7.05 6.53 7.44
N ALA A 54 7.48 6.15 8.65
CA ALA A 54 8.67 5.34 8.83
C ALA A 54 8.55 3.92 8.26
N VAL A 55 7.34 3.32 8.31
CA VAL A 55 7.05 2.03 7.68
C VAL A 55 7.08 2.16 6.16
N ASN A 56 6.38 3.14 5.59
CA ASN A 56 6.28 3.33 4.13
C ASN A 56 7.66 3.47 3.48
N ASN A 57 8.53 4.32 4.04
CA ASN A 57 9.91 4.48 3.57
C ASN A 57 10.72 3.17 3.59
N ARG A 58 10.47 2.30 4.58
CA ARG A 58 11.14 0.98 4.67
C ARG A 58 10.54 -0.02 3.69
N CYS A 59 9.22 0.03 3.47
CA CYS A 59 8.53 -0.82 2.52
C CYS A 59 8.97 -0.56 1.07
N GLU A 60 9.16 0.71 0.70
CA GLU A 60 9.71 1.07 -0.61
C GLU A 60 11.08 0.43 -0.83
N LYS A 61 11.99 0.62 0.13
CA LYS A 61 13.33 0.01 0.07
C LYS A 61 13.27 -1.52 0.06
N PHE A 62 12.41 -2.12 0.87
CA PHE A 62 12.24 -3.57 0.92
C PHE A 62 11.75 -4.12 -0.42
N ALA A 63 10.76 -3.47 -1.04
CA ALA A 63 10.25 -3.87 -2.35
C ALA A 63 11.34 -3.82 -3.44
N GLU A 64 12.19 -2.78 -3.45
CA GLU A 64 13.34 -2.72 -4.35
C GLU A 64 14.33 -3.87 -4.12
N ASP A 65 14.63 -4.19 -2.86
CA ASP A 65 15.58 -5.24 -2.53
C ASP A 65 15.02 -6.64 -2.85
N VAL A 66 13.71 -6.86 -2.68
CA VAL A 66 13.00 -8.07 -3.16
C VAL A 66 13.06 -8.18 -4.67
N LEU A 67 12.79 -7.09 -5.41
CA LEU A 67 12.86 -7.08 -6.88
C LEU A 67 14.27 -7.40 -7.40
N LYS A 68 15.33 -6.94 -6.71
CA LYS A 68 16.72 -7.30 -7.06
C LYS A 68 17.00 -8.80 -6.91
N VAL A 69 16.34 -9.47 -5.97
CA VAL A 69 16.49 -10.92 -5.76
C VAL A 69 15.68 -11.71 -6.78
N THR A 70 14.41 -11.35 -6.98
CA THR A 70 13.47 -12.11 -7.82
C THR A 70 13.59 -11.79 -9.30
N GLY A 71 14.06 -10.59 -9.66
CA GLY A 71 14.15 -10.10 -11.04
C GLY A 71 12.83 -9.55 -11.60
N GLY A 72 11.75 -9.55 -10.83
CA GLY A 72 10.42 -9.08 -11.25
C GLY A 72 9.79 -9.97 -12.31
N GLY A 73 8.90 -10.88 -11.90
CA GLY A 73 8.19 -11.79 -12.79
C GLY A 73 7.52 -12.93 -12.03
N GLU A 74 6.76 -13.75 -12.74
CA GLU A 74 6.15 -14.94 -12.17
C GLU A 74 7.23 -15.96 -11.80
N PRO A 75 7.29 -16.43 -10.54
CA PRO A 75 8.38 -17.27 -10.09
C PRO A 75 8.27 -18.69 -10.65
N ALA A 76 9.35 -19.21 -11.24
CA ALA A 76 9.50 -20.66 -11.39
C ALA A 76 9.86 -21.28 -10.02
N VAL A 77 9.31 -22.44 -9.66
CA VAL A 77 9.48 -23.07 -8.34
C VAL A 77 10.96 -23.31 -8.00
N ALA A 78 11.78 -23.64 -9.00
CA ALA A 78 13.23 -23.82 -8.82
C ALA A 78 13.92 -22.50 -8.43
N LYS A 79 13.64 -21.41 -9.15
CA LYS A 79 14.20 -20.08 -8.87
C LYS A 79 13.67 -19.53 -7.55
N PHE A 80 12.39 -19.74 -7.26
CA PHE A 80 11.78 -19.41 -5.98
C PHE A 80 12.54 -20.06 -4.82
N ASN A 81 12.78 -21.37 -4.89
CA ASN A 81 13.52 -22.10 -3.86
C ASN A 81 14.98 -21.65 -3.74
N GLU A 82 15.64 -21.29 -4.85
CA GLU A 82 16.99 -20.71 -4.85
C GLU A 82 17.03 -19.34 -4.14
N ASP A 83 16.01 -18.51 -4.36
CA ASP A 83 15.92 -17.15 -3.82
C ASP A 83 15.47 -17.11 -2.36
N GLN A 84 14.73 -18.14 -1.90
CA GLN A 84 14.13 -18.19 -0.57
C GLN A 84 15.08 -17.82 0.58
N PRO A 85 16.33 -18.33 0.65
CA PRO A 85 17.23 -17.96 1.73
C PRO A 85 17.59 -16.48 1.75
N LYS A 86 17.61 -15.81 0.59
CA LYS A 86 17.88 -14.36 0.49
C LYS A 86 16.63 -13.57 0.86
N LEU A 87 15.47 -13.96 0.33
CA LEU A 87 14.18 -13.33 0.65
C LEU A 87 13.90 -13.41 2.15
N LYS A 88 14.07 -14.58 2.77
CA LYS A 88 13.91 -14.74 4.21
C LYS A 88 14.81 -13.78 5.01
N LYS A 89 16.07 -13.62 4.63
CA LYS A 89 16.98 -12.69 5.31
C LYS A 89 16.54 -11.23 5.16
N LEU A 90 16.02 -10.85 3.99
CA LEU A 90 15.47 -9.51 3.77
C LEU A 90 14.24 -9.29 4.64
N THR A 91 13.30 -10.24 4.67
CA THR A 91 12.09 -10.13 5.49
C THR A 91 12.42 -10.06 6.98
N ASP A 92 13.32 -10.93 7.47
CA ASP A 92 13.75 -10.91 8.87
C ASP A 92 14.41 -9.56 9.25
N ALA A 93 15.23 -9.00 8.36
CA ALA A 93 15.87 -7.70 8.59
C ALA A 93 14.86 -6.54 8.57
N PHE A 94 13.92 -6.56 7.61
CA PHE A 94 12.84 -5.60 7.52
C PHE A 94 11.98 -5.61 8.79
N ASP A 95 11.54 -6.78 9.25
CA ASP A 95 10.74 -6.91 10.47
C ASP A 95 11.49 -6.43 11.72
N ALA A 96 12.78 -6.74 11.81
CA ALA A 96 13.62 -6.25 12.89
C ALA A 96 13.76 -4.72 12.88
N ASP A 97 13.76 -4.09 11.70
CA ASP A 97 13.81 -2.64 11.56
C ASP A 97 12.48 -1.97 11.86
N ILE A 98 11.35 -2.59 11.51
CA ILE A 98 10.01 -2.13 11.88
C ILE A 98 9.83 -2.18 13.40
N ALA A 99 10.27 -3.27 14.05
CA ALA A 99 10.16 -3.44 15.50
C ALA A 99 10.92 -2.37 16.33
N LYS A 100 11.83 -1.61 15.70
CA LYS A 100 12.56 -0.50 16.34
C LYS A 100 11.83 0.84 16.24
N ILE A 101 10.77 0.94 15.43
CA ILE A 101 10.04 2.20 15.24
C ILE A 101 9.20 2.45 16.50
N PRO A 102 9.39 3.59 17.18
CA PRO A 102 8.58 3.92 18.34
C PRO A 102 7.16 4.29 17.91
N ALA A 103 6.15 3.74 18.59
CA ALA A 103 4.75 4.10 18.41
C ALA A 103 4.27 4.97 19.57
N THR A 104 4.37 6.29 19.42
CA THR A 104 4.28 7.23 20.55
C THR A 104 2.91 7.86 20.72
N SER A 105 2.20 8.11 19.62
CA SER A 105 0.82 8.60 19.62
C SER A 105 -0.21 7.45 19.55
N ASP A 106 -1.49 7.74 19.79
CA ASP A 106 -2.57 6.77 19.57
C ASP A 106 -2.67 6.36 18.09
N GLU A 107 -2.44 7.31 17.19
CA GLU A 107 -2.39 7.08 15.75
C GLU A 107 -1.24 6.12 15.38
N ASP A 108 -0.04 6.36 15.90
CA ASP A 108 1.11 5.48 15.67
C ASP A 108 0.84 4.07 16.19
N ARG A 109 0.17 3.94 17.36
CA ARG A 109 -0.19 2.64 17.94
C ARG A 109 -1.23 1.91 17.11
N ALA A 110 -2.20 2.63 16.55
CA ALA A 110 -3.17 2.06 15.61
C ALA A 110 -2.45 1.54 14.36
N ALA A 111 -1.58 2.35 13.75
CA ALA A 111 -0.78 1.95 12.60
C ALA A 111 0.13 0.74 12.88
N ALA A 112 0.80 0.72 14.04
CA ALA A 112 1.64 -0.39 14.46
C ALA A 112 0.84 -1.69 14.67
N THR A 113 -0.34 -1.59 15.27
CA THR A 113 -1.23 -2.73 15.50
C THR A 113 -1.74 -3.31 14.18
N THR A 114 -2.23 -2.46 13.28
CA THR A 114 -2.70 -2.86 11.95
C THR A 114 -1.58 -3.47 11.13
N PHE A 115 -0.38 -2.86 11.13
CA PHE A 115 0.75 -3.41 10.40
C PHE A 115 1.18 -4.77 10.95
N ALA A 116 1.20 -4.97 12.27
CA ALA A 116 1.48 -6.27 12.86
C ALA A 116 0.42 -7.34 12.49
N ALA A 117 -0.84 -6.95 12.30
CA ALA A 117 -1.87 -7.85 11.80
C ALA A 117 -1.62 -8.24 10.34
N PHE A 118 -1.25 -7.28 9.49
CA PHE A 118 -0.81 -7.54 8.11
C PHE A 118 0.39 -8.48 8.05
N GLN A 119 1.39 -8.28 8.93
CA GLN A 119 2.56 -9.15 8.98
C GLN A 119 2.15 -10.62 9.22
N ARG A 120 1.29 -10.87 10.21
CA ARG A 120 0.79 -12.23 10.51
C ARG A 120 -0.05 -12.81 9.38
N PHE A 121 -0.88 -11.98 8.75
CA PHE A 121 -1.69 -12.38 7.59
C PHE A 121 -0.78 -12.82 6.44
N SER A 122 0.20 -12.00 6.07
CA SER A 122 1.14 -12.32 5.00
C SER A 122 1.97 -13.58 5.31
N ASP A 123 2.51 -13.70 6.53
CA ASP A 123 3.28 -14.88 6.94
C ASP A 123 2.46 -16.17 6.81
N THR A 124 1.18 -16.10 7.18
CA THR A 124 0.26 -17.25 7.08
C THR A 124 -0.05 -17.60 5.63
N ALA A 125 -0.30 -16.60 4.79
CA ALA A 125 -0.57 -16.80 3.37
C ALA A 125 0.67 -17.36 2.65
N TYR A 126 1.85 -16.79 2.91
CA TYR A 126 3.10 -17.17 2.26
C TYR A 126 3.60 -18.56 2.68
N ALA A 127 3.35 -18.98 3.93
CA ALA A 127 3.70 -20.32 4.40
C ALA A 127 3.06 -21.45 3.56
N LYS A 128 1.88 -21.20 2.97
CA LYS A 128 1.21 -22.13 2.06
C LYS A 128 2.02 -22.30 0.77
N VAL A 129 2.52 -21.20 0.20
CA VAL A 129 3.38 -21.20 -0.98
C VAL A 129 4.69 -21.94 -0.69
N LEU A 130 5.34 -21.65 0.45
CA LEU A 130 6.57 -22.33 0.86
C LEU A 130 6.40 -23.84 0.98
N THR A 131 5.29 -24.29 1.58
CA THR A 131 4.99 -25.72 1.73
C THR A 131 4.87 -26.41 0.38
N VAL A 132 4.19 -25.79 -0.57
CA VAL A 132 4.03 -26.35 -1.91
C VAL A 132 5.34 -26.29 -2.71
N ALA A 133 6.11 -25.21 -2.58
CA ALA A 133 7.39 -25.05 -3.27
C ALA A 133 8.40 -26.16 -2.94
N GLN A 134 8.38 -26.70 -1.72
CA GLN A 134 9.21 -27.82 -1.29
C GLN A 134 8.95 -29.12 -2.07
N THR A 135 7.78 -29.24 -2.70
CA THR A 135 7.46 -30.42 -3.53
C THR A 135 8.17 -30.42 -4.88
N GLY A 136 8.64 -29.25 -5.34
CA GLY A 136 9.23 -29.07 -6.68
C GLY A 136 8.22 -29.17 -7.83
N ASP A 137 6.93 -29.30 -7.54
CA ASP A 137 5.86 -29.39 -8.53
C ASP A 137 5.42 -27.98 -8.98
N GLN A 138 5.79 -27.60 -10.20
CA GLN A 138 5.51 -26.26 -10.74
C GLN A 138 4.01 -25.98 -10.81
N ALA A 139 3.17 -26.91 -11.28
CA ALA A 139 1.74 -26.65 -11.45
C ALA A 139 1.04 -26.43 -10.11
N LYS A 140 1.44 -27.19 -9.08
CA LYS A 140 0.93 -26.95 -7.72
C LYS A 140 1.45 -25.63 -7.16
N PHE A 141 2.72 -25.31 -7.42
CA PHE A 141 3.31 -24.05 -6.99
C PHE A 141 2.58 -22.85 -7.60
N ASP A 142 2.30 -22.87 -8.92
CA ASP A 142 1.55 -21.81 -9.60
C ASP A 142 0.17 -21.63 -8.98
N THR A 143 -0.55 -22.74 -8.77
CA THR A 143 -1.87 -22.73 -8.10
C THR A 143 -1.78 -22.13 -6.69
N ALA A 144 -0.75 -22.47 -5.92
CA ALA A 144 -0.55 -21.95 -4.58
C ALA A 144 -0.18 -20.46 -4.58
N PHE A 145 0.62 -20.02 -5.56
CA PHE A 145 1.03 -18.63 -5.71
C PHE A 145 -0.15 -17.75 -6.16
N GLU A 146 -0.97 -18.20 -7.12
CA GLU A 146 -2.21 -17.54 -7.50
C GLU A 146 -3.19 -17.44 -6.32
N ALA A 147 -3.34 -18.52 -5.54
CA ALA A 147 -4.17 -18.51 -4.35
C ALA A 147 -3.67 -17.50 -3.30
N PHE A 148 -2.34 -17.39 -3.13
CA PHE A 148 -1.72 -16.37 -2.29
C PHE A 148 -2.09 -14.96 -2.76
N LEU A 149 -1.94 -14.64 -4.04
CA LEU A 149 -2.32 -13.31 -4.57
C LEU A 149 -3.82 -13.03 -4.38
N ALA A 150 -4.68 -14.02 -4.65
CA ALA A 150 -6.12 -13.91 -4.47
C ALA A 150 -6.54 -13.75 -3.00
N GLU A 151 -5.73 -14.20 -2.03
CA GLU A 151 -5.97 -13.95 -0.61
C GLU A 151 -5.81 -12.47 -0.27
N PHE A 152 -4.83 -11.77 -0.86
CA PHE A 152 -4.66 -10.33 -0.66
C PHE A 152 -5.78 -9.54 -1.32
N GLU A 153 -6.20 -9.90 -2.53
CA GLU A 153 -7.30 -9.22 -3.24
C GLU A 153 -8.65 -9.30 -2.50
N LYS A 154 -8.90 -10.42 -1.80
CA LYS A 154 -10.14 -10.64 -1.04
C LYS A 154 -10.07 -10.13 0.40
N SER A 155 -8.88 -9.79 0.87
CA SER A 155 -8.65 -9.37 2.24
C SER A 155 -9.05 -7.90 2.43
N THR A 156 -9.55 -7.58 3.63
CA THR A 156 -9.74 -6.18 4.04
C THR A 156 -8.44 -5.54 4.52
N VAL A 157 -7.39 -6.33 4.75
CA VAL A 157 -6.14 -5.87 5.35
C VAL A 157 -5.48 -4.72 4.56
N PRO A 158 -5.42 -4.72 3.20
CA PRO A 158 -4.89 -3.57 2.47
C PRO A 158 -5.68 -2.28 2.76
N ALA A 159 -7.01 -2.34 2.77
CA ALA A 159 -7.84 -1.19 3.08
C ALA A 159 -7.69 -0.73 4.54
N GLU A 160 -7.51 -1.66 5.48
CA GLU A 160 -7.24 -1.35 6.89
C GLU A 160 -5.88 -0.67 7.07
N MET A 161 -4.86 -1.09 6.32
CA MET A 161 -3.55 -0.45 6.30
C MET A 161 -3.61 0.96 5.72
N ASP A 162 -4.31 1.14 4.61
CA ASP A 162 -4.50 2.45 3.97
C ASP A 162 -5.23 3.41 4.93
N ALA A 163 -6.23 2.92 5.68
CA ALA A 163 -6.97 3.71 6.66
C ALA A 163 -6.10 4.23 7.82
N VAL A 164 -4.95 3.61 8.09
CA VAL A 164 -3.95 4.07 9.07
C VAL A 164 -2.70 4.66 8.42
N GLY A 165 -2.77 4.96 7.12
CA GLY A 165 -1.71 5.64 6.39
C GLY A 165 -0.50 4.77 6.03
N VAL A 166 -0.60 3.45 6.17
CA VAL A 166 0.48 2.51 5.86
C VAL A 166 0.29 1.95 4.45
N SER A 167 1.24 2.20 3.56
CA SER A 167 1.30 1.60 2.23
C SER A 167 2.51 0.68 2.13
N CYS A 168 2.27 -0.63 2.14
CA CYS A 168 3.31 -1.65 2.05
C CYS A 168 2.84 -2.77 1.12
N PRO A 169 3.03 -2.62 -0.22
CA PRO A 169 2.41 -3.49 -1.21
C PRO A 169 3.00 -4.91 -1.23
N ALA A 170 4.18 -5.12 -0.64
CA ALA A 170 4.81 -6.41 -0.57
C ALA A 170 5.58 -6.56 0.75
N ARG A 171 5.11 -7.49 1.59
CA ARG A 171 5.87 -8.15 2.65
C ARG A 171 5.50 -9.61 2.63
#